data_AF-A0A498I8K8-F1
#
_entry.id   AF-A0A498I8K8-F1
#
_cell.length_a   1.000
_cell.length_b   1.000
_cell.length_c   1.000
_cell.angle_alpha   90.00
_cell.angle_beta   90.00
_cell.angle_gamma   90.00
#
_symmetry.space_group_name_H-M   'P 1'
#
loop_
_entity.id
_entity.type
_entity.pdbx_description
1 polymer ?
#
loop_
_entity_poly.entity_id
_entity_poly.type
_entity_poly.pdbx_seq_one_letter_code
_entity_poly.pdbx_strand_id
1 'polypeptide(L)'
;VFSSGFLQVHKSLENSVSFCSVSVDSGGVIAPKIGFKGDELPVLLLSAAVLLINTCKIEQLENIPTNLSHVFFAFMRNLWVKVRNEMVFESQLESTQGGHLHISNIRISDIAETLFRLSICASQLIKPLPFHVVERGIFGFSESGFKDFISNQWEVSPFLVRRGHPEGDLVEENDSFGPFVRSLNSTGAFPSFLSSMLPRMVSCLPIASDEFNILTFLGEVKNKLGCPLTYQQDIRVLRTDGHLKREEHFFLNGLNSCCTKDPHYLGVKDVLKCEEAYKEGYTVALRGMEFRFESVAAIADGLASLFGQPSIGANMYLTPPDSQGLARHYDDHCVFICQLVGTKKWRLYPQSNVHLPRLYDPLDRLHASEVQSSPAECKQFLLREGDILYIPRGVLHEACTENVSFDGSDGNSLHLTLGIEVEPPFEWEGFVHVALFSWNQNQKKAHNLSEYSSGIIHDISVNLLHAAIVLIGDSDSTFRKACLVASVFSQSHIHNWLDLNQRIIFCQLIDKIKIESQFLKVFRNVELAIQKSEDPFQRIRWLGFLNTEEESSPNCEQNMHLMGMKNLFTLCSRHKGKVEATFQQLTSRFSSEVIFDDAIERYKILLETYRRARKQYMNGMVSLHYEL
;
A
#
# COMPACT_ATOMS: atom_id res chain seq x y z
N VAL A 1 -22.27 -1.00 35.79
CA VAL A 1 -22.24 0.48 35.88
C VAL A 1 -21.78 1.11 34.56
N PHE A 2 -20.60 0.76 34.02
CA PHE A 2 -20.13 1.25 32.71
C PHE A 2 -21.10 0.98 31.55
N SER A 3 -21.65 -0.24 31.44
CA SER A 3 -22.58 -0.62 30.37
C SER A 3 -23.92 0.15 30.40
N SER A 4 -24.52 0.35 31.58
CA SER A 4 -25.79 1.08 31.71
C SER A 4 -25.63 2.59 31.52
N GLY A 5 -24.52 3.16 32.00
CA GLY A 5 -24.17 4.57 31.75
C GLY A 5 -23.87 4.82 30.28
N PHE A 6 -23.14 3.92 29.61
CA PHE A 6 -22.80 4.06 28.20
C PHE A 6 -24.02 4.02 27.28
N LEU A 7 -24.98 3.13 27.53
CA LEU A 7 -26.24 3.09 26.80
C LEU A 7 -27.11 4.35 27.00
N GLN A 8 -26.95 5.05 28.13
CA GLN A 8 -27.58 6.36 28.35
C GLN A 8 -26.87 7.48 27.56
N VAL A 9 -25.53 7.43 27.43
CA VAL A 9 -24.76 8.36 26.58
C VAL A 9 -25.20 8.28 25.11
N HIS A 10 -25.37 7.05 24.60
CA HIS A 10 -25.84 6.81 23.22
C HIS A 10 -27.16 7.53 22.93
N LYS A 11 -28.16 7.39 23.82
CA LYS A 11 -29.49 8.01 23.66
C LYS A 11 -29.49 9.54 23.83
N SER A 12 -28.58 10.09 24.64
CA SER A 12 -28.53 11.52 24.96
C SER A 12 -27.82 12.35 23.88
N LEU A 13 -26.77 11.81 23.26
CA LEU A 13 -25.92 12.52 22.28
C LEU A 13 -26.34 12.31 20.82
N GLU A 14 -27.47 11.63 20.59
CA GLU A 14 -27.93 11.22 19.26
C GLU A 14 -28.23 12.39 18.31
N ASN A 15 -28.33 13.65 18.76
CA ASN A 15 -28.64 14.81 17.90
C ASN A 15 -27.91 16.12 18.28
N SER A 16 -26.74 16.06 18.94
CA SER A 16 -26.24 17.24 19.66
C SER A 16 -24.77 17.61 19.45
N VAL A 17 -24.21 17.44 18.24
CA VAL A 17 -22.83 17.84 17.94
C VAL A 17 -22.82 19.21 17.26
N SER A 18 -21.88 20.07 17.65
CA SER A 18 -21.62 21.35 16.96
C SER A 18 -20.16 21.76 17.14
N PHE A 19 -19.58 22.43 16.15
CA PHE A 19 -18.19 22.85 16.22
C PHE A 19 -18.04 24.20 16.89
N CYS A 20 -16.99 24.33 17.70
CA CYS A 20 -16.57 25.62 18.24
C CYS A 20 -15.07 25.78 17.97
N SER A 21 -14.73 26.77 17.15
CA SER A 21 -13.34 27.23 17.01
C SER A 21 -12.95 27.98 18.28
N VAL A 22 -12.05 27.41 19.09
CA VAL A 22 -11.49 28.11 20.25
C VAL A 22 -10.07 28.55 19.86
N SER A 23 -9.86 29.86 19.74
CA SER A 23 -8.52 30.43 19.61
C SER A 23 -7.75 30.16 20.90
N VAL A 24 -6.67 29.36 20.83
CA VAL A 24 -5.75 29.24 21.96
C VAL A 24 -4.74 30.38 21.81
N ASP A 25 -4.75 31.33 22.75
CA ASP A 25 -3.80 32.45 22.84
C ASP A 25 -2.37 31.92 23.05
N SER A 26 -1.70 31.50 21.97
CA SER A 26 -0.25 31.32 21.85
C SER A 26 0.12 30.77 20.47
N GLY A 27 0.01 31.59 19.42
CA GLY A 27 0.73 31.43 18.15
C GLY A 27 0.65 30.07 17.41
N GLY A 28 -0.32 29.22 17.74
CA GLY A 28 -0.46 27.86 17.21
C GLY A 28 -1.74 27.69 16.40
N VAL A 29 -1.68 26.79 15.43
CA VAL A 29 -2.78 26.40 14.51
C VAL A 29 -4.12 26.28 15.25
N ILE A 30 -5.14 26.98 14.75
CA ILE A 30 -6.53 26.88 15.25
C ILE A 30 -6.99 25.44 14.99
N ALA A 31 -7.05 24.61 16.03
CA ALA A 31 -7.64 23.28 15.95
C ALA A 31 -9.10 23.37 16.42
N PRO A 32 -10.09 23.07 15.56
CA PRO A 32 -11.49 23.09 15.96
C PRO A 32 -11.74 22.07 17.09
N LYS A 33 -12.41 22.52 18.16
CA LYS A 33 -12.86 21.65 19.25
C LYS A 33 -14.30 21.23 19.02
N ILE A 34 -14.65 20.05 19.52
CA ILE A 34 -16.00 19.50 19.40
C ILE A 34 -16.82 19.93 20.61
N GLY A 35 -17.86 20.71 20.35
CA GLY A 35 -18.89 21.07 21.32
C GLY A 35 -20.07 20.11 21.25
N PHE A 36 -20.60 19.76 22.41
CA PHE A 36 -21.81 18.96 22.52
C PHE A 36 -22.93 19.79 23.17
N LYS A 37 -24.15 19.70 22.63
CA LYS A 37 -25.37 20.23 23.26
C LYS A 37 -25.93 19.16 24.20
N GLY A 38 -26.33 19.51 25.42
CA GLY A 38 -26.89 18.55 26.39
C GLY A 38 -26.06 18.40 27.66
N ASP A 39 -26.38 17.40 28.49
CA ASP A 39 -25.84 17.26 29.85
C ASP A 39 -24.31 17.01 29.88
N GLU A 40 -23.64 17.58 30.88
CA GLU A 40 -22.18 17.50 31.07
C GLU A 40 -21.67 16.07 31.30
N LEU A 41 -22.44 15.26 32.03
CA LEU A 41 -22.03 13.91 32.45
C LEU A 41 -21.81 12.93 31.26
N PRO A 42 -22.72 12.85 30.27
CA PRO A 42 -22.47 12.09 29.04
C PRO A 42 -21.21 12.49 28.28
N VAL A 43 -20.90 13.79 28.21
CA VAL A 43 -19.71 14.31 27.51
C VAL A 43 -18.42 13.94 28.25
N LEU A 44 -18.43 13.97 29.59
CA LEU A 44 -17.31 13.51 30.42
C LEU A 44 -17.08 12.00 30.28
N LEU A 45 -18.15 11.20 30.24
CA LEU A 45 -18.05 9.75 30.02
C LEU A 45 -17.46 9.42 28.64
N LEU A 46 -17.90 10.12 27.59
CA LEU A 46 -17.34 10.00 26.25
C LEU A 46 -15.85 10.37 26.24
N SER A 47 -15.49 11.49 26.87
CA SER A 47 -14.10 11.96 26.97
C SER A 47 -13.19 10.95 27.67
N ALA A 48 -13.68 10.36 28.77
CA ALA A 48 -12.96 9.31 29.49
C ALA A 48 -12.78 8.04 28.64
N ALA A 49 -13.82 7.62 27.92
CA ALA A 49 -13.76 6.45 27.05
C ALA A 49 -12.77 6.64 25.87
N VAL A 50 -12.83 7.78 25.19
CA VAL A 50 -11.89 8.16 24.12
C VAL A 50 -10.44 8.15 24.64
N LEU A 51 -10.20 8.78 25.80
CA LEU A 51 -8.87 8.81 26.40
C LEU A 51 -8.36 7.40 26.73
N LEU A 52 -9.19 6.56 27.36
CA LEU A 52 -8.81 5.20 27.71
C LEU A 52 -8.46 4.38 26.46
N ILE A 53 -9.34 4.36 25.46
CA ILE A 53 -9.12 3.61 24.21
C ILE A 53 -7.85 4.08 23.49
N ASN A 54 -7.64 5.40 23.39
CA ASN A 54 -6.46 5.95 22.71
C ASN A 54 -5.15 5.72 23.47
N THR A 55 -5.20 5.28 24.72
CA THR A 55 -4.02 4.91 25.53
C THR A 55 -3.79 3.40 25.64
N CYS A 56 -4.75 2.58 25.20
CA CYS A 56 -4.63 1.12 25.25
C CYS A 56 -3.57 0.59 24.28
N LYS A 57 -2.85 -0.45 24.72
CA LYS A 57 -2.10 -1.36 23.84
C LYS A 57 -3.05 -2.32 23.11
N ILE A 58 -2.57 -2.99 22.06
CA ILE A 58 -3.38 -3.94 21.28
C ILE A 58 -3.97 -5.03 22.17
N GLU A 59 -3.19 -5.62 23.08
CA GLU A 59 -3.66 -6.68 23.96
C GLU A 59 -4.77 -6.18 24.91
N GLN A 60 -4.74 -4.90 25.28
CA GLN A 60 -5.79 -4.30 26.10
C GLN A 60 -7.07 -4.03 25.29
N LEU A 61 -6.95 -3.66 24.02
CA LEU A 61 -8.08 -3.48 23.11
C LEU A 61 -8.79 -4.81 22.85
N GLU A 62 -8.04 -5.90 22.69
CA GLU A 62 -8.57 -7.26 22.51
C GLU A 62 -9.35 -7.76 23.74
N ASN A 63 -9.00 -7.27 24.94
CA ASN A 63 -9.68 -7.62 26.18
C ASN A 63 -10.99 -6.85 26.41
N ILE A 64 -11.35 -5.87 25.56
CA ILE A 64 -12.63 -5.17 25.66
C ILE A 64 -13.76 -6.16 25.33
N PRO A 65 -14.79 -6.31 26.19
CA PRO A 65 -15.90 -7.22 25.92
C PRO A 65 -16.54 -6.92 24.56
N THR A 66 -16.66 -7.95 23.71
CA THR A 66 -17.06 -7.83 22.29
C THR A 66 -18.36 -7.05 22.10
N ASN A 67 -19.37 -7.29 22.94
CA ASN A 67 -20.64 -6.56 22.88
C ASN A 67 -20.45 -5.06 23.15
N LEU A 68 -19.64 -4.69 24.13
CA LEU A 68 -19.35 -3.28 24.43
C LEU A 68 -18.55 -2.63 23.30
N SER A 69 -17.55 -3.34 22.76
CA SER A 69 -16.75 -2.85 21.63
C SER A 69 -17.64 -2.58 20.40
N HIS A 70 -18.54 -3.50 20.03
CA HIS A 70 -19.45 -3.32 18.90
C HIS A 70 -20.41 -2.14 19.09
N VAL A 71 -21.06 -2.02 20.25
CA VAL A 71 -21.99 -0.92 20.50
C VAL A 71 -21.26 0.43 20.52
N PHE A 72 -20.08 0.49 21.15
CA PHE A 72 -19.26 1.70 21.18
C PHE A 72 -18.74 2.07 19.79
N PHE A 73 -18.28 1.09 19.01
CA PHE A 73 -17.81 1.30 17.65
C PHE A 73 -18.91 1.85 16.73
N ALA A 74 -20.13 1.30 16.79
CA ALA A 74 -21.28 1.82 16.05
C ALA A 74 -21.64 3.26 16.46
N PHE A 75 -21.61 3.56 17.76
CA PHE A 75 -21.79 4.92 18.27
C PHE A 75 -20.73 5.88 17.73
N MET A 76 -19.46 5.49 17.77
CA MET A 76 -18.35 6.30 17.27
C MET A 76 -18.41 6.53 15.76
N ARG A 77 -18.88 5.56 14.97
CA ARG A 77 -19.14 5.74 13.54
C ARG A 77 -20.17 6.83 13.28
N ASN A 78 -21.32 6.76 13.97
CA ASN A 78 -22.38 7.75 13.81
C ASN A 78 -21.94 9.15 14.26
N LEU A 79 -21.16 9.22 15.35
CA LEU A 79 -20.56 10.46 15.82
C LEU A 79 -19.57 11.01 14.78
N TRP A 80 -18.71 10.16 14.23
CA TRP A 80 -17.73 10.52 13.22
C TRP A 80 -18.36 11.08 11.95
N VAL A 81 -19.44 10.46 11.44
CA VAL A 81 -20.18 10.97 10.27
C VAL A 81 -20.65 12.41 10.48
N LYS A 82 -21.19 12.72 11.67
CA LYS A 82 -21.63 14.09 12.01
C LYS A 82 -20.46 15.06 12.09
N VAL A 83 -19.39 14.67 12.79
CA VAL A 83 -18.16 15.45 12.94
C VAL A 83 -17.59 15.79 11.56
N ARG A 84 -17.44 14.79 10.70
CA ARG A 84 -16.90 14.93 9.34
C ARG A 84 -17.78 15.82 8.45
N ASN A 85 -19.11 15.66 8.50
CA ASN A 85 -20.00 16.49 7.69
C ASN A 85 -19.91 17.97 8.06
N GLU A 86 -19.82 18.30 9.35
CA GLU A 86 -19.69 19.67 9.83
C GLU A 86 -18.29 20.27 9.57
N MET A 87 -17.22 19.46 9.60
CA MET A 87 -15.85 19.91 9.25
C MET A 87 -15.78 20.52 7.84
N VAL A 88 -16.58 19.99 6.92
CA VAL A 88 -16.64 20.49 5.55
C VAL A 88 -17.20 21.91 5.54
N PHE A 89 -18.23 22.24 6.31
CA PHE A 89 -18.95 23.52 6.22
C PHE A 89 -18.33 24.69 7.01
N GLU A 90 -17.06 24.62 7.42
CA GLU A 90 -16.36 25.63 8.25
C GLU A 90 -16.35 27.07 7.68
N SER A 91 -16.89 27.34 6.50
CA SER A 91 -17.08 28.71 5.99
C SER A 91 -18.36 29.43 6.43
N GLN A 92 -19.28 28.83 7.22
CA GLN A 92 -20.56 29.48 7.55
C GLN A 92 -21.07 29.44 9.00
N LEU A 93 -20.24 29.12 10.00
CA LEU A 93 -20.70 29.28 11.39
C LEU A 93 -20.35 30.65 11.96
N GLU A 94 -21.24 31.62 11.70
CA GLU A 94 -21.53 32.64 12.71
C GLU A 94 -21.98 31.93 13.98
N SER A 95 -21.43 32.35 15.12
CA SER A 95 -21.75 31.80 16.43
C SER A 95 -23.26 31.67 16.60
N THR A 96 -23.80 30.45 16.62
CA THR A 96 -25.15 30.20 17.13
C THR A 96 -25.14 30.47 18.63
N GLN A 97 -25.24 31.75 19.01
CA GLN A 97 -25.56 32.19 20.35
C GLN A 97 -27.01 31.76 20.63
N GLY A 98 -27.21 30.73 21.44
CA GLY A 98 -28.55 30.35 21.84
C GLY A 98 -28.75 29.01 22.55
N GLY A 99 -27.71 28.26 22.92
CA GLY A 99 -27.86 27.03 23.70
C GLY A 99 -26.66 26.74 24.60
N HIS A 100 -26.89 26.06 25.73
CA HIS A 100 -25.83 25.55 26.61
C HIS A 100 -24.96 24.54 25.82
N LEU A 101 -23.78 24.98 25.40
CA LEU A 101 -22.78 24.19 24.68
C LEU A 101 -21.67 23.78 25.64
N HIS A 102 -21.50 22.48 25.86
CA HIS A 102 -20.37 21.95 26.60
C HIS A 102 -19.20 21.72 25.65
N ILE A 103 -18.15 22.52 25.77
CA ILE A 103 -16.92 22.38 24.99
C ILE A 103 -16.14 21.21 25.58
N SER A 104 -16.02 20.12 24.82
CA SER A 104 -15.18 18.99 25.23
C SER A 104 -13.70 19.27 24.94
N ASN A 105 -12.80 18.57 25.65
CA ASN A 105 -11.38 18.55 25.31
C ASN A 105 -11.04 17.56 24.18
N ILE A 106 -12.06 16.93 23.57
CA ILE A 106 -11.90 15.95 22.50
C ILE A 106 -11.65 16.70 21.18
N ARG A 107 -10.57 16.34 20.49
CA ARG A 107 -10.27 16.82 19.14
C ARG A 107 -10.82 15.85 18.11
N ILE A 108 -10.98 16.32 16.87
CA ILE A 108 -11.35 15.48 15.72
C ILE A 108 -10.43 14.26 15.60
N SER A 109 -9.12 14.49 15.73
CA SER A 109 -8.13 13.42 15.62
C SER A 109 -8.24 12.39 16.73
N ASP A 110 -8.74 12.76 17.92
CA ASP A 110 -8.95 11.83 19.02
C ASP A 110 -10.15 10.90 18.72
N ILE A 111 -11.23 11.41 18.11
CA ILE A 111 -12.36 10.60 17.63
C ILE A 111 -11.92 9.67 16.51
N ALA A 112 -11.16 10.20 15.54
CA ALA A 112 -10.63 9.41 14.43
C ALA A 112 -9.74 8.28 14.94
N GLU A 113 -8.83 8.57 15.89
CA GLU A 113 -7.95 7.57 16.50
C GLU A 113 -8.75 6.52 17.27
N THR A 114 -9.77 6.92 18.03
CA THR A 114 -10.64 5.96 18.74
C THR A 114 -11.36 5.03 17.77
N LEU A 115 -11.93 5.56 16.70
CA LEU A 115 -12.62 4.76 15.68
C LEU A 115 -11.65 3.82 14.97
N PHE A 116 -10.45 4.30 14.64
CA PHE A 116 -9.39 3.49 14.06
C PHE A 116 -8.96 2.37 15.00
N ARG A 117 -8.70 2.65 16.28
CA ARG A 117 -8.23 1.65 17.25
C ARG A 117 -9.24 0.54 17.51
N LEU A 118 -10.53 0.89 17.60
CA LEU A 118 -11.59 -0.10 17.73
C LEU A 118 -11.72 -1.01 16.49
N SER A 119 -11.31 -0.50 15.33
CA SER A 119 -11.30 -1.26 14.08
C SER A 119 -10.19 -2.32 14.01
N ILE A 120 -9.10 -2.14 14.76
CA ILE A 120 -7.93 -3.04 14.79
C ILE A 120 -8.35 -4.46 15.19
N CYS A 121 -9.21 -4.55 16.21
CA CYS A 121 -9.68 -5.82 16.78
C CYS A 121 -11.00 -6.30 16.18
N ALA A 122 -11.58 -5.57 15.21
CA ALA A 122 -12.85 -5.93 14.62
C ALA A 122 -12.65 -7.03 13.56
N SER A 123 -13.04 -8.25 13.91
CA SER A 123 -12.76 -9.46 13.13
C SER A 123 -13.45 -9.55 11.76
N GLN A 124 -14.39 -8.65 11.42
CA GLN A 124 -15.24 -8.76 10.21
C GLN A 124 -15.64 -7.41 9.60
N LEU A 125 -14.73 -6.42 9.60
CA LEU A 125 -15.04 -5.10 9.05
C LEU A 125 -15.24 -5.08 7.54
N ILE A 126 -14.39 -5.80 6.83
CA ILE A 126 -14.43 -5.95 5.37
C ILE A 126 -14.81 -7.41 5.13
N LYS A 127 -15.93 -7.64 4.44
CA LYS A 127 -16.31 -9.00 4.04
C LYS A 127 -15.38 -9.46 2.92
N PRO A 128 -14.57 -10.51 3.14
CA PRO A 128 -13.70 -11.01 2.07
C PRO A 128 -14.54 -11.54 0.93
N LEU A 129 -14.15 -11.23 -0.30
CA LEU A 129 -14.77 -11.83 -1.47
C LEU A 129 -14.32 -13.30 -1.59
N PRO A 130 -15.22 -14.21 -2.01
CA PRO A 130 -14.79 -15.57 -2.35
C PRO A 130 -13.69 -15.52 -3.41
N PHE A 131 -12.66 -16.32 -3.24
CA PHE A 131 -11.47 -16.31 -4.09
C PHE A 131 -11.79 -16.40 -5.59
N HIS A 132 -12.72 -17.29 -5.96
CA HIS A 132 -13.13 -17.48 -7.35
C HIS A 132 -13.81 -16.24 -7.96
N VAL A 133 -14.45 -15.38 -7.16
CA VAL A 133 -15.06 -14.12 -7.62
C VAL A 133 -13.98 -13.14 -8.02
N VAL A 134 -12.91 -13.02 -7.22
CA VAL A 134 -11.78 -12.14 -7.54
C VAL A 134 -11.00 -12.66 -8.74
N GLU A 135 -10.69 -13.96 -8.76
CA GLU A 135 -9.98 -14.60 -9.87
C GLU A 135 -10.75 -14.44 -11.20
N ARG A 136 -12.03 -14.80 -11.23
CA ARG A 136 -12.85 -14.66 -12.45
C ARG A 136 -13.12 -13.21 -12.81
N GLY A 137 -13.25 -12.33 -11.81
CA GLY A 137 -13.44 -10.90 -12.00
C GLY A 137 -12.27 -10.24 -12.74
N ILE A 138 -11.03 -10.74 -12.53
CA ILE A 138 -9.81 -10.20 -13.15
C ILE A 138 -9.41 -10.96 -14.41
N PHE A 139 -9.43 -12.30 -14.39
CA PHE A 139 -8.88 -13.14 -15.46
C PHE A 139 -9.94 -13.76 -16.40
N GLY A 140 -11.23 -13.53 -16.13
CA GLY A 140 -12.34 -14.11 -16.90
C GLY A 140 -12.68 -15.55 -16.53
N PHE A 141 -13.50 -16.20 -17.35
CA PHE A 141 -14.13 -17.50 -17.02
C PHE A 141 -13.34 -18.75 -17.43
N SER A 142 -12.19 -18.61 -18.11
CA SER A 142 -11.42 -19.78 -18.55
C SER A 142 -10.71 -20.45 -17.38
N GLU A 143 -10.84 -21.77 -17.25
CA GLU A 143 -10.17 -22.58 -16.21
C GLU A 143 -8.63 -22.48 -16.26
N SER A 144 -8.05 -22.19 -17.43
CA SER A 144 -6.61 -21.98 -17.61
C SER A 144 -6.17 -20.52 -17.48
N GLY A 145 -7.10 -19.57 -17.29
CA GLY A 145 -6.86 -18.13 -17.44
C GLY A 145 -5.73 -17.60 -16.56
N PHE A 146 -5.75 -17.92 -15.27
CA PHE A 146 -4.68 -17.52 -14.35
C PHE A 146 -3.35 -18.24 -14.65
N LYS A 147 -3.38 -19.55 -14.89
CA LYS A 147 -2.17 -20.33 -15.18
C LYS A 147 -1.48 -19.82 -16.46
N ASP A 148 -2.25 -19.56 -17.50
CA ASP A 148 -1.78 -19.02 -18.78
C ASP A 148 -1.26 -17.59 -18.60
N PHE A 149 -1.92 -16.79 -17.77
CA PHE A 149 -1.46 -15.45 -17.40
C PHE A 149 -0.11 -15.49 -16.69
N ILE A 150 0.04 -16.29 -15.63
CA ILE A 150 1.31 -16.40 -14.88
C ILE A 150 2.44 -16.91 -15.77
N SER A 151 2.15 -17.86 -16.67
CA SER A 151 3.16 -18.46 -17.54
C SER A 151 3.65 -17.51 -18.64
N ASN A 152 2.78 -16.65 -19.18
CA ASN A 152 3.04 -15.92 -20.41
C ASN A 152 3.05 -14.38 -20.26
N GLN A 153 2.36 -13.84 -19.26
CA GLN A 153 2.06 -12.41 -19.14
C GLN A 153 2.68 -11.78 -17.89
N TRP A 154 2.63 -12.46 -16.73
CA TRP A 154 3.09 -11.93 -15.46
C TRP A 154 4.53 -11.42 -15.50
N GLU A 155 4.72 -10.13 -15.22
CA GLU A 155 6.00 -9.40 -15.26
C GLU A 155 6.72 -9.46 -16.62
N VAL A 156 6.00 -9.80 -17.70
CA VAL A 156 6.58 -10.04 -19.03
C VAL A 156 5.88 -9.24 -20.11
N SER A 157 4.55 -9.36 -20.24
CA SER A 157 3.85 -8.72 -21.35
C SER A 157 2.44 -8.23 -21.00
N PRO A 158 1.97 -7.14 -21.66
CA PRO A 158 0.62 -6.63 -21.45
C PRO A 158 -0.45 -7.60 -21.92
N PHE A 159 -1.54 -7.69 -21.16
CA PHE A 159 -2.63 -8.63 -21.39
C PHE A 159 -3.98 -7.91 -21.27
N LEU A 160 -4.87 -8.09 -22.26
CA LEU A 160 -6.20 -7.48 -22.27
C LEU A 160 -7.27 -8.55 -22.10
N VAL A 161 -8.06 -8.41 -21.04
CA VAL A 161 -9.27 -9.20 -20.82
C VAL A 161 -10.46 -8.37 -21.30
N ARG A 162 -11.11 -8.83 -22.37
CA ARG A 162 -12.38 -8.26 -22.84
C ARG A 162 -13.53 -8.92 -22.08
N ARG A 163 -14.39 -8.12 -21.43
CA ARG A 163 -15.68 -8.66 -20.99
C ARG A 163 -16.57 -8.79 -22.23
N GLY A 164 -17.04 -10.00 -22.52
CA GLY A 164 -18.13 -10.17 -23.47
C GLY A 164 -19.40 -9.54 -22.92
N HIS A 165 -20.28 -9.02 -23.79
CA HIS A 165 -21.66 -8.73 -23.40
C HIS A 165 -22.28 -10.06 -22.92
N PRO A 166 -22.71 -10.18 -21.64
CA PRO A 166 -23.18 -11.45 -21.13
C PRO A 166 -24.66 -11.68 -21.46
N GLU A 167 -24.99 -12.89 -21.90
CA GLU A 167 -26.36 -13.40 -21.93
C GLU A 167 -26.66 -14.08 -20.57
N GLY A 168 -27.63 -13.57 -19.79
CA GLY A 168 -28.28 -14.30 -18.67
C GLY A 168 -27.87 -13.94 -17.22
N ASP A 169 -28.48 -14.66 -16.25
CA ASP A 169 -28.49 -14.41 -14.80
C ASP A 169 -27.18 -14.69 -14.02
N LEU A 170 -26.13 -15.21 -14.65
CA LEU A 170 -24.82 -15.50 -14.02
C LEU A 170 -23.97 -14.24 -13.70
N VAL A 171 -24.53 -13.06 -13.99
CA VAL A 171 -23.86 -11.75 -14.03
C VAL A 171 -23.73 -11.11 -12.65
N GLU A 172 -24.73 -11.23 -11.77
CA GLU A 172 -24.70 -10.55 -10.47
C GLU A 172 -23.76 -11.21 -9.46
N GLU A 173 -23.57 -12.54 -9.53
CA GLU A 173 -22.73 -13.27 -8.56
C GLU A 173 -21.22 -13.01 -8.72
N ASN A 174 -20.76 -12.60 -9.92
CA ASN A 174 -19.33 -12.43 -10.21
C ASN A 174 -18.93 -10.97 -10.52
N ASP A 175 -19.83 -10.01 -10.30
CA ASP A 175 -19.53 -8.60 -10.48
C ASP A 175 -18.80 -8.01 -9.27
N SER A 176 -17.48 -8.15 -9.26
CA SER A 176 -16.61 -7.63 -8.20
C SER A 176 -16.64 -6.11 -8.09
N PHE A 177 -16.77 -5.39 -9.21
CA PHE A 177 -16.71 -3.92 -9.26
C PHE A 177 -18.08 -3.23 -9.14
N GLY A 178 -19.17 -3.94 -9.43
CA GLY A 178 -20.54 -3.43 -9.33
C GLY A 178 -20.89 -2.69 -8.04
N PRO A 179 -20.58 -3.24 -6.84
CA PRO A 179 -20.84 -2.55 -5.59
C PRO A 179 -20.18 -1.17 -5.50
N PHE A 180 -18.95 -1.05 -6.00
CA PHE A 180 -18.24 0.24 -6.07
C PHE A 180 -18.84 1.18 -7.12
N VAL A 181 -19.19 0.69 -8.30
CA VAL A 181 -19.85 1.52 -9.33
C VAL A 181 -21.21 2.05 -8.84
N ARG A 182 -21.98 1.21 -8.12
CA ARG A 182 -23.26 1.62 -7.52
C ARG A 182 -23.07 2.68 -6.42
N SER A 183 -22.02 2.59 -5.59
CA SER A 183 -21.76 3.63 -4.59
C SER A 183 -21.49 4.97 -5.26
N LEU A 184 -20.70 4.99 -6.34
CA LEU A 184 -20.48 6.21 -7.14
C LEU A 184 -21.77 6.75 -7.76
N ASN A 185 -22.61 5.91 -8.35
CA ASN A 185 -23.86 6.36 -8.98
C ASN A 185 -24.87 6.91 -7.97
N SER A 186 -24.86 6.43 -6.73
CA SER A 186 -25.74 6.93 -5.67
C SER A 186 -25.42 8.37 -5.25
N THR A 187 -24.22 8.86 -5.59
CA THR A 187 -23.72 10.17 -5.20
C THR A 187 -24.00 11.28 -6.23
N GLY A 188 -24.54 10.96 -7.41
CA GLY A 188 -24.99 11.95 -8.41
C GLY A 188 -24.69 11.55 -9.86
N ALA A 189 -25.09 12.39 -10.82
CA ALA A 189 -24.74 12.20 -12.23
C ALA A 189 -23.24 12.45 -12.46
N PHE A 190 -22.68 11.91 -13.53
CA PHE A 190 -21.27 12.11 -13.87
C PHE A 190 -21.05 13.51 -14.49
N PRO A 191 -20.04 14.33 -14.08
CA PRO A 191 -19.06 14.15 -13.00
C PRO A 191 -19.50 14.76 -11.64
N SER A 192 -20.74 15.24 -11.52
CA SER A 192 -21.27 15.92 -10.31
C SER A 192 -21.17 15.13 -9.00
N PHE A 193 -20.86 13.83 -9.09
CA PHE A 193 -20.55 13.03 -7.91
C PHE A 193 -19.30 13.51 -7.14
N LEU A 194 -18.35 14.21 -7.79
CA LEU A 194 -17.14 14.71 -7.13
C LEU A 194 -17.43 15.66 -5.97
N SER A 195 -18.30 16.66 -6.17
CA SER A 195 -18.67 17.63 -5.12
C SER A 195 -19.37 16.99 -3.93
N SER A 196 -20.03 15.84 -4.12
CA SER A 196 -20.68 15.10 -3.04
C SER A 196 -19.72 14.11 -2.33
N MET A 197 -18.79 13.51 -3.08
CA MET A 197 -17.92 12.45 -2.59
C MET A 197 -16.66 12.99 -1.89
N LEU A 198 -15.95 13.95 -2.51
CA LEU A 198 -14.67 14.45 -2.00
C LEU A 198 -14.75 15.03 -0.57
N PRO A 199 -15.80 15.80 -0.18
CA PRO A 199 -15.89 16.33 1.17
C PRO A 199 -16.05 15.26 2.26
N ARG A 200 -16.51 14.07 1.87
CA ARG A 200 -16.73 12.94 2.80
C ARG A 200 -15.46 12.10 2.99
N MET A 201 -14.38 12.43 2.29
CA MET A 201 -13.10 11.73 2.36
C MET A 201 -12.11 12.45 3.30
N VAL A 202 -11.34 11.65 4.03
CA VAL A 202 -10.22 12.13 4.84
C VAL A 202 -8.89 11.65 4.27
N SER A 203 -7.79 12.29 4.67
CA SER A 203 -6.46 11.91 4.20
C SER A 203 -6.08 10.50 4.64
N CYS A 204 -5.58 9.70 3.70
CA CYS A 204 -4.93 8.42 3.95
C CYS A 204 -3.42 8.67 4.09
N LEU A 205 -2.97 8.90 5.31
CA LEU A 205 -1.57 9.21 5.62
C LEU A 205 -0.68 7.98 5.31
N PRO A 206 0.47 8.14 4.66
CA PRO A 206 1.31 7.02 4.24
C PRO A 206 1.82 6.24 5.46
N ILE A 207 1.82 4.92 5.34
CA ILE A 207 2.44 3.99 6.28
C ILE A 207 3.78 3.52 5.71
N ALA A 208 4.82 3.41 6.55
CA ALA A 208 6.12 2.95 6.10
C ALA A 208 6.09 1.47 5.65
N SER A 209 6.92 1.13 4.67
CA SER A 209 7.05 -0.24 4.15
C SER A 209 7.38 -1.23 5.28
N ASP A 210 8.29 -0.87 6.17
CA ASP A 210 8.77 -1.67 7.31
C ASP A 210 8.01 -1.44 8.62
N GLU A 211 6.82 -0.82 8.57
CA GLU A 211 5.95 -0.70 9.74
C GLU A 211 5.19 -1.99 10.02
N PHE A 212 5.48 -2.61 11.17
CA PHE A 212 4.82 -3.84 11.65
C PHE A 212 3.91 -3.62 12.85
N ASN A 213 3.98 -2.44 13.48
CA ASN A 213 3.20 -2.08 14.65
C ASN A 213 2.33 -0.87 14.33
N ILE A 214 1.06 -1.12 14.07
CA ILE A 214 0.10 -0.06 13.74
C ILE A 214 -0.01 1.04 14.81
N LEU A 215 0.34 0.76 16.07
CA LEU A 215 0.34 1.77 17.12
C LEU A 215 1.49 2.77 17.00
N THR A 216 2.62 2.38 16.42
CA THR A 216 3.74 3.28 16.11
C THR A 216 3.28 4.31 15.08
N PHE A 217 2.70 3.86 13.96
CA PHE A 217 2.03 4.72 12.99
C PHE A 217 1.02 5.69 13.63
N LEU A 218 0.10 5.20 14.47
CA LEU A 218 -0.88 6.06 15.15
C LEU A 218 -0.21 7.12 16.05
N GLY A 219 0.91 6.78 16.69
CA GLY A 219 1.72 7.72 17.45
C GLY A 219 2.28 8.85 16.59
N GLU A 220 2.77 8.52 15.39
CA GLU A 220 3.35 9.49 14.43
C GLU A 220 2.28 10.42 13.84
N VAL A 221 1.06 9.91 13.60
CA VAL A 221 -0.02 10.66 12.95
C VAL A 221 -1.08 11.23 13.89
N LYS A 222 -0.90 11.12 15.21
CA LYS A 222 -1.91 11.41 16.25
C LYS A 222 -2.73 12.70 16.07
N ASN A 223 -2.11 13.77 15.57
CA ASN A 223 -2.75 15.08 15.40
C ASN A 223 -3.21 15.37 13.96
N LYS A 224 -2.97 14.42 13.04
CA LYS A 224 -3.28 14.53 11.61
C LYS A 224 -4.37 13.56 11.17
N LEU A 225 -4.61 12.49 11.93
CA LEU A 225 -5.63 11.50 11.58
C LEU A 225 -7.02 12.15 11.47
N GLY A 226 -7.71 11.88 10.37
CA GLY A 226 -9.02 12.48 10.09
C GLY A 226 -8.97 13.88 9.47
N CYS A 227 -7.79 14.40 9.09
CA CYS A 227 -7.71 15.66 8.35
C CYS A 227 -8.31 15.53 6.92
N PRO A 228 -8.70 16.65 6.28
CA PRO A 228 -9.17 16.64 4.90
C PRO A 228 -8.14 16.07 3.92
N LEU A 229 -8.58 15.72 2.71
CA LEU A 229 -7.72 15.27 1.63
C LEU A 229 -6.51 16.20 1.43
N THR A 230 -5.32 15.62 1.29
CA THR A 230 -4.08 16.36 1.04
C THR A 230 -3.71 16.29 -0.43
N TYR A 231 -3.55 17.44 -1.09
CA TYR A 231 -3.12 17.52 -2.49
C TYR A 231 -1.72 16.91 -2.68
N GLN A 232 -1.46 16.27 -3.82
CA GLN A 232 -0.26 15.45 -4.14
C GLN A 232 -0.10 14.14 -3.35
N GLN A 233 -0.72 14.02 -2.18
CA GLN A 233 -0.74 12.79 -1.41
C GLN A 233 -1.96 11.94 -1.77
N ASP A 234 -3.17 12.45 -1.51
CA ASP A 234 -4.43 11.73 -1.69
C ASP A 234 -5.07 11.99 -3.06
N ILE A 235 -4.95 13.23 -3.54
CA ILE A 235 -5.61 13.70 -4.76
C ILE A 235 -4.63 14.50 -5.61
N ARG A 236 -4.67 14.28 -6.93
CA ARG A 236 -4.01 15.12 -7.92
C ARG A 236 -5.03 15.55 -8.98
N VAL A 237 -4.96 16.81 -9.39
CA VAL A 237 -5.78 17.35 -10.48
C VAL A 237 -4.82 17.84 -11.54
N LEU A 238 -4.68 17.07 -12.61
CA LEU A 238 -3.60 17.25 -13.56
C LEU A 238 -4.01 16.96 -15.01
N ARG A 239 -3.28 17.55 -15.95
CA ARG A 239 -3.35 17.24 -17.38
C ARG A 239 -1.97 17.23 -17.98
N THR A 240 -1.81 16.62 -19.15
CA THR A 240 -0.57 16.66 -19.92
C THR A 240 -0.63 17.79 -20.93
N ASP A 241 0.35 18.69 -20.89
CA ASP A 241 0.56 19.67 -21.96
C ASP A 241 1.05 18.95 -23.23
N GLY A 242 0.31 19.10 -24.33
CA GLY A 242 0.60 18.42 -25.59
C GLY A 242 1.91 18.86 -26.27
N HIS A 243 2.41 20.06 -25.98
CA HIS A 243 3.66 20.59 -26.51
C HIS A 243 4.85 20.19 -25.64
N LEU A 244 4.73 20.33 -24.32
CA LEU A 244 5.80 20.10 -23.35
C LEU A 244 5.93 18.62 -22.95
N LYS A 245 4.90 17.80 -23.21
CA LYS A 245 4.81 16.39 -22.78
C LYS A 245 5.06 16.22 -21.28
N ARG A 246 4.59 17.18 -20.48
CA ARG A 246 4.75 17.25 -19.03
C ARG A 246 3.40 17.45 -18.36
N GLU A 247 3.33 17.02 -17.10
CA GLU A 247 2.14 17.16 -16.28
C GLU A 247 2.01 18.59 -15.74
N GLU A 248 0.87 19.21 -15.99
CA GLU A 248 0.43 20.46 -15.40
C GLU A 248 -0.51 20.16 -14.23
N HIS A 249 -0.22 20.72 -13.06
CA HIS A 249 -1.00 20.51 -11.84
C HIS A 249 -1.86 21.74 -11.52
N PHE A 250 -3.17 21.57 -11.46
CA PHE A 250 -4.14 22.66 -11.35
C PHE A 250 -3.88 23.58 -10.14
N PHE A 251 -3.68 23.00 -8.95
CA PHE A 251 -3.49 23.79 -7.73
C PHE A 251 -2.06 24.33 -7.53
N LEU A 252 -1.05 23.83 -8.26
CA LEU A 252 0.33 24.31 -8.10
C LEU A 252 0.59 25.64 -8.82
N ASN A 253 -0.16 25.94 -9.88
CA ASN A 253 0.03 27.16 -10.65
C ASN A 253 -0.34 28.45 -9.86
N GLY A 254 -1.08 28.32 -8.75
CA GLY A 254 -1.45 29.44 -7.87
C GLY A 254 -0.65 29.56 -6.58
N LEU A 255 0.13 28.54 -6.20
CA LEU A 255 1.05 28.63 -5.07
C LEU A 255 2.35 29.26 -5.56
N ASN A 256 2.53 30.56 -5.28
CA ASN A 256 3.80 31.23 -5.51
C ASN A 256 4.95 30.39 -4.94
N SER A 257 5.84 29.98 -5.85
CA SER A 257 7.17 29.48 -5.56
C SER A 257 7.82 30.30 -4.45
N CYS A 258 8.31 29.59 -3.43
CA CYS A 258 8.96 30.04 -2.20
C CYS A 258 8.01 30.18 -0.99
N CYS A 259 8.18 29.24 -0.05
CA CYS A 259 7.81 29.34 1.36
C CYS A 259 6.36 28.97 1.73
N THR A 260 6.02 27.68 1.66
CA THR A 260 5.38 26.96 2.79
C THR A 260 5.69 25.47 2.66
N LYS A 261 6.23 24.86 3.72
CA LYS A 261 6.44 23.40 3.82
C LYS A 261 5.15 22.66 4.25
N ASP A 262 4.03 23.38 4.28
CA ASP A 262 2.79 22.88 4.85
C ASP A 262 1.97 22.16 3.79
N PRO A 263 1.37 21.01 4.11
CA PRO A 263 0.51 20.28 3.20
C PRO A 263 -0.70 21.11 2.78
N HIS A 264 -1.05 21.08 1.49
CA HIS A 264 -2.27 21.70 0.98
C HIS A 264 -3.47 20.79 1.22
N TYR A 265 -4.21 21.04 2.29
CA TYR A 265 -5.48 20.39 2.59
C TYR A 265 -6.61 20.98 1.73
N LEU A 266 -7.42 20.13 1.10
CA LEU A 266 -8.55 20.57 0.29
C LEU A 266 -9.71 21.00 1.18
N GLY A 267 -10.08 22.29 1.09
CA GLY A 267 -11.33 22.81 1.65
C GLY A 267 -12.50 22.73 0.65
N VAL A 268 -13.70 23.18 1.07
CA VAL A 268 -14.91 23.20 0.21
C VAL A 268 -14.67 23.89 -1.13
N LYS A 269 -14.00 25.04 -1.10
CA LYS A 269 -13.70 25.81 -2.31
C LYS A 269 -12.80 25.04 -3.27
N ASP A 270 -11.86 24.24 -2.75
CA ASP A 270 -10.98 23.43 -3.57
C ASP A 270 -11.72 22.22 -4.16
N VAL A 271 -12.65 21.64 -3.41
CA VAL A 271 -13.55 20.59 -3.93
C VAL A 271 -14.37 21.10 -5.13
N LEU A 272 -14.98 22.28 -5.02
CA LEU A 272 -15.74 22.88 -6.14
C LEU A 272 -14.83 23.15 -7.35
N LYS A 273 -13.62 23.65 -7.11
CA LYS A 273 -12.61 23.85 -8.17
C LYS A 273 -12.19 22.56 -8.87
N CYS A 274 -12.29 21.39 -8.23
CA CYS A 274 -12.00 20.12 -8.90
C CYS A 274 -12.98 19.83 -10.03
N GLU A 275 -14.27 20.16 -9.86
CA GLU A 275 -15.27 20.00 -10.92
C GLU A 275 -15.08 21.02 -12.05
N GLU A 276 -14.69 22.25 -11.72
CA GLU A 276 -14.33 23.28 -12.69
C GLU A 276 -13.11 22.83 -13.52
N ALA A 277 -12.04 22.40 -12.85
CA ALA A 277 -10.84 21.88 -13.50
C ALA A 277 -11.16 20.67 -14.40
N TYR A 278 -12.04 19.77 -13.96
CA TYR A 278 -12.48 18.65 -14.79
C TYR A 278 -13.15 19.12 -16.09
N LYS A 279 -14.01 20.14 -16.03
CA LYS A 279 -14.63 20.74 -17.24
C LYS A 279 -13.59 21.42 -18.14
N GLU A 280 -12.44 21.83 -17.61
CA GLU A 280 -11.31 22.43 -18.33
C GLU A 280 -10.29 21.39 -18.86
N GLY A 281 -10.60 20.10 -18.81
CA GLY A 281 -9.75 19.03 -19.36
C GLY A 281 -8.78 18.39 -18.36
N TYR A 282 -8.87 18.72 -17.07
CA TYR A 282 -8.03 18.09 -16.04
C TYR A 282 -8.57 16.73 -15.60
N THR A 283 -7.66 15.76 -15.48
CA THR A 283 -7.95 14.48 -14.82
C THR A 283 -7.90 14.63 -13.31
N VAL A 284 -8.91 14.10 -12.62
CA VAL A 284 -8.91 13.94 -11.17
C VAL A 284 -8.41 12.53 -10.84
N ALA A 285 -7.29 12.43 -10.15
CA ALA A 285 -6.67 11.18 -9.71
C ALA A 285 -6.76 11.08 -8.18
N LEU A 286 -7.47 10.07 -7.68
CA LEU A 286 -7.59 9.74 -6.26
C LEU A 286 -6.78 8.49 -5.93
N ARG A 287 -6.06 8.54 -4.81
CA ARG A 287 -5.26 7.43 -4.31
C ARG A 287 -5.89 6.75 -3.10
N GLY A 288 -5.54 5.49 -2.91
CA GLY A 288 -5.89 4.71 -1.73
C GLY A 288 -7.38 4.39 -1.67
N MET A 289 -7.98 3.98 -2.78
CA MET A 289 -9.42 3.67 -2.86
C MET A 289 -9.80 2.44 -2.01
N GLU A 290 -8.87 1.51 -1.83
CA GLU A 290 -8.92 0.38 -0.89
C GLU A 290 -9.02 0.81 0.57
N PHE A 291 -8.59 2.03 0.89
CA PHE A 291 -8.72 2.62 2.23
C PHE A 291 -10.02 3.42 2.42
N ARG A 292 -10.84 3.52 1.37
CA ARG A 292 -12.03 4.38 1.32
C ARG A 292 -13.31 3.59 1.10
N PHE A 293 -13.28 2.55 0.27
CA PHE A 293 -14.45 1.75 -0.09
C PHE A 293 -14.26 0.30 0.33
N GLU A 294 -15.20 -0.24 1.11
CA GLU A 294 -15.16 -1.65 1.58
C GLU A 294 -15.10 -2.64 0.41
N SER A 295 -15.84 -2.37 -0.67
CA SER A 295 -15.85 -3.19 -1.88
C SER A 295 -14.49 -3.24 -2.57
N VAL A 296 -13.79 -2.11 -2.68
CA VAL A 296 -12.45 -2.05 -3.26
C VAL A 296 -11.44 -2.72 -2.33
N ALA A 297 -11.56 -2.53 -1.01
CA ALA A 297 -10.74 -3.19 -0.01
C ALA A 297 -10.83 -4.73 -0.10
N ALA A 298 -12.03 -5.27 -0.31
CA ALA A 298 -12.25 -6.70 -0.45
C ALA A 298 -11.61 -7.28 -1.74
N ILE A 299 -11.63 -6.52 -2.85
CA ILE A 299 -10.94 -6.90 -4.11
C ILE A 299 -9.43 -6.88 -3.89
N ALA A 300 -8.91 -5.82 -3.26
CA ALA A 300 -7.49 -5.65 -2.96
C ALA A 300 -6.94 -6.78 -2.07
N ASP A 301 -7.66 -7.15 -1.00
CA ASP A 301 -7.29 -8.26 -0.09
C ASP A 301 -7.27 -9.62 -0.82
N GLY A 302 -8.26 -9.86 -1.70
CA GLY A 302 -8.30 -11.07 -2.53
C GLY A 302 -7.14 -11.14 -3.53
N LEU A 303 -6.81 -10.02 -4.18
CA LEU A 303 -5.67 -9.95 -5.11
C LEU A 303 -4.32 -10.06 -4.38
N ALA A 304 -4.17 -9.46 -3.20
CA ALA A 304 -2.98 -9.62 -2.38
C ALA A 304 -2.73 -11.10 -2.04
N SER A 305 -3.82 -11.83 -1.74
CA SER A 305 -3.79 -13.27 -1.48
C SER A 305 -3.42 -14.09 -2.72
N LEU A 306 -3.99 -13.75 -3.89
CA LEU A 306 -3.71 -14.37 -5.19
C LEU A 306 -2.22 -14.32 -5.57
N PHE A 307 -1.56 -13.20 -5.29
CA PHE A 307 -0.16 -12.97 -5.66
C PHE A 307 0.84 -13.18 -4.51
N GLY A 308 0.36 -13.61 -3.33
CA GLY A 308 1.23 -13.81 -2.17
C GLY A 308 1.87 -12.51 -1.65
N GLN A 309 1.21 -11.36 -1.84
CA GLN A 309 1.72 -10.04 -1.48
C GLN A 309 1.09 -9.49 -0.18
N PRO A 310 1.73 -8.52 0.49
CA PRO A 310 1.19 -7.86 1.68
C PRO A 310 -0.10 -7.07 1.46
N SER A 311 -0.18 -6.38 0.32
CA SER A 311 -1.26 -5.45 0.00
C SER A 311 -1.33 -5.19 -1.51
N ILE A 312 -2.43 -4.58 -1.93
CA ILE A 312 -2.66 -4.08 -3.30
C ILE A 312 -3.12 -2.64 -3.17
N GLY A 313 -2.47 -1.73 -3.90
CA GLY A 313 -2.89 -0.33 -3.97
C GLY A 313 -4.03 -0.15 -4.98
N ALA A 314 -4.96 0.76 -4.74
CA ALA A 314 -6.02 1.09 -5.68
C ALA A 314 -6.14 2.60 -5.92
N ASN A 315 -6.08 3.01 -7.18
CA ASN A 315 -6.18 4.41 -7.59
C ASN A 315 -7.33 4.60 -8.57
N MET A 316 -8.11 5.67 -8.41
CA MET A 316 -9.20 6.01 -9.33
C MET A 316 -8.82 7.22 -10.17
N TYR A 317 -9.13 7.15 -11.46
CA TYR A 317 -8.85 8.22 -12.41
C TYR A 317 -10.09 8.57 -13.20
N LEU A 318 -10.47 9.83 -13.09
CA LEU A 318 -11.59 10.44 -13.79
C LEU A 318 -11.04 11.43 -14.83
N THR A 319 -11.14 11.08 -16.11
CA THR A 319 -10.61 11.86 -17.24
C THR A 319 -11.76 12.39 -18.11
N PRO A 320 -11.84 13.71 -18.35
CA PRO A 320 -12.87 14.31 -19.22
C PRO A 320 -12.63 13.98 -20.69
N PRO A 321 -13.58 14.26 -21.60
CA PRO A 321 -13.36 14.08 -23.04
C PRO A 321 -12.14 14.84 -23.59
N ASP A 322 -11.55 14.28 -24.64
CA ASP A 322 -10.44 14.89 -25.40
C ASP A 322 -9.24 15.35 -24.56
N SER A 323 -8.90 14.55 -23.55
CA SER A 323 -7.95 14.93 -22.51
C SER A 323 -6.98 13.81 -22.19
N GLN A 324 -5.78 14.22 -21.78
CA GLN A 324 -4.75 13.33 -21.26
C GLN A 324 -4.37 13.80 -19.86
N GLY A 325 -4.48 12.90 -18.87
CA GLY A 325 -4.08 13.18 -17.49
C GLY A 325 -2.56 13.13 -17.33
N LEU A 326 -2.03 11.92 -17.13
CA LEU A 326 -0.61 11.68 -16.88
C LEU A 326 0.20 11.74 -18.17
N ALA A 327 1.43 12.26 -18.05
CA ALA A 327 2.39 12.21 -19.14
C ALA A 327 2.85 10.76 -19.36
N ARG A 328 3.57 10.49 -20.44
CA ARG A 328 4.14 9.15 -20.66
C ARG A 328 5.05 8.76 -19.49
N HIS A 329 4.84 7.57 -18.94
CA HIS A 329 5.61 7.05 -17.81
C HIS A 329 5.62 5.52 -17.81
N TYR A 330 6.38 4.92 -16.91
CA TYR A 330 6.24 3.54 -16.52
C TYR A 330 6.11 3.49 -15.00
N ASP A 331 5.47 2.44 -14.49
CA ASP A 331 5.34 2.20 -13.06
C ASP A 331 6.41 1.23 -12.56
N ASP A 332 6.76 1.34 -11.28
CA ASP A 332 7.60 0.41 -10.54
C ASP A 332 6.83 -0.83 -10.03
N HIS A 333 5.53 -0.91 -10.29
CA HIS A 333 4.63 -1.99 -9.89
C HIS A 333 3.77 -2.43 -11.08
N CYS A 334 3.25 -3.67 -11.02
CA CYS A 334 2.37 -4.16 -12.09
C CYS A 334 0.95 -3.62 -11.85
N VAL A 335 0.22 -3.29 -12.91
CA VAL A 335 -1.12 -2.70 -12.76
C VAL A 335 -2.19 -3.45 -13.55
N PHE A 336 -3.37 -3.59 -12.95
CA PHE A 336 -4.62 -3.94 -13.62
C PHE A 336 -5.51 -2.70 -13.72
N ILE A 337 -5.69 -2.20 -14.95
CA ILE A 337 -6.60 -1.10 -15.26
C ILE A 337 -7.98 -1.66 -15.53
N CYS A 338 -8.94 -1.37 -14.66
CA CYS A 338 -10.33 -1.80 -14.75
C CYS A 338 -11.19 -0.63 -15.24
N GLN A 339 -11.67 -0.68 -16.48
CA GLN A 339 -12.47 0.40 -17.06
C GLN A 339 -13.91 0.32 -16.53
N LEU A 340 -14.34 1.35 -15.81
CA LEU A 340 -15.64 1.35 -15.11
C LEU A 340 -16.72 2.11 -15.88
N VAL A 341 -16.39 3.29 -16.40
CA VAL A 341 -17.31 4.15 -17.17
C VAL A 341 -16.61 4.71 -18.39
N GLY A 342 -17.30 4.77 -19.52
CA GLY A 342 -16.81 5.38 -20.76
C GLY A 342 -15.66 4.61 -21.41
N THR A 343 -14.80 5.33 -22.14
CA THR A 343 -13.72 4.71 -22.92
C THR A 343 -12.38 5.42 -22.75
N LYS A 344 -11.28 4.66 -22.82
CA LYS A 344 -9.93 5.23 -22.77
C LYS A 344 -8.97 4.52 -23.71
N LYS A 345 -8.21 5.30 -24.47
CA LYS A 345 -7.18 4.79 -25.37
C LYS A 345 -5.84 4.76 -24.67
N TRP A 346 -5.25 3.57 -24.61
CA TRP A 346 -3.95 3.29 -24.03
C TRP A 346 -2.93 3.02 -25.13
N ARG A 347 -1.75 3.61 -25.00
CA ARG A 347 -0.61 3.42 -25.89
C ARG A 347 0.55 2.90 -25.06
N LEU A 348 1.00 1.69 -25.38
CA LEU A 348 2.10 1.01 -24.70
C LEU A 348 3.28 0.91 -25.64
N TYR A 349 4.46 1.24 -25.13
CA TYR A 349 5.69 1.30 -25.89
C TYR A 349 6.62 0.19 -25.40
N PRO A 350 7.11 -0.69 -26.29
CA PRO A 350 8.10 -1.68 -25.91
C PRO A 350 9.35 -0.94 -25.42
N GLN A 351 9.86 -1.32 -24.25
CA GLN A 351 11.16 -0.87 -23.78
C GLN A 351 12.20 -1.92 -24.14
N SER A 352 13.32 -1.46 -24.71
CA SER A 352 14.32 -2.35 -25.28
C SER A 352 15.24 -2.96 -24.21
N ASN A 353 15.49 -2.31 -23.06
CA ASN A 353 16.43 -2.77 -22.02
C ASN A 353 16.36 -1.95 -20.70
N VAL A 354 15.26 -2.01 -19.94
CA VAL A 354 15.28 -1.58 -18.53
C VAL A 354 15.14 -2.84 -17.69
N HIS A 355 16.08 -3.06 -16.74
CA HIS A 355 15.93 -4.12 -15.75
C HIS A 355 14.57 -3.95 -15.05
N LEU A 356 13.90 -5.07 -14.73
CA LEU A 356 12.61 -5.04 -14.05
C LEU A 356 12.67 -4.08 -12.85
N PRO A 357 11.87 -2.99 -12.83
CA PRO A 357 11.93 -2.00 -11.75
C PRO A 357 11.66 -2.63 -10.39
N ARG A 358 12.20 -2.03 -9.32
CA ARG A 358 11.86 -2.36 -7.95
C ARG A 358 11.07 -1.23 -7.32
N LEU A 359 10.21 -1.58 -6.38
CA LEU A 359 9.51 -0.61 -5.56
C LEU A 359 10.53 0.23 -4.76
N TYR A 360 10.33 1.55 -4.70
CA TYR A 360 11.19 2.52 -4.00
C TYR A 360 12.59 2.75 -4.58
N ASP A 361 13.01 2.00 -5.60
CA ASP A 361 14.19 2.41 -6.36
C ASP A 361 13.94 3.81 -6.91
N PRO A 362 14.94 4.71 -6.90
CA PRO A 362 14.81 5.98 -7.57
C PRO A 362 14.37 5.69 -9.00
N LEU A 363 13.13 6.07 -9.32
CA LEU A 363 12.72 6.14 -10.70
C LEU A 363 13.67 7.15 -11.31
N ASP A 364 14.70 6.66 -12.01
CA ASP A 364 15.43 7.45 -12.98
C ASP A 364 14.33 7.92 -13.92
N ARG A 365 13.80 9.10 -13.62
CA ARG A 365 12.99 9.90 -14.53
C ARG A 365 13.94 10.39 -15.62
N LEU A 366 14.71 9.48 -16.24
CA LEU A 366 15.06 9.58 -17.65
C LEU A 366 13.74 9.91 -18.28
N HIS A 367 13.59 11.19 -18.64
CA HIS A 367 12.35 11.73 -19.12
C HIS A 367 11.83 10.74 -20.15
N ALA A 368 10.70 10.08 -19.90
CA ALA A 368 10.10 9.16 -20.88
C ALA A 368 9.81 9.85 -22.22
N SER A 369 9.89 11.19 -22.23
CA SER A 369 9.98 12.07 -23.39
C SER A 369 11.22 11.86 -24.29
N GLU A 370 12.34 11.35 -23.77
CA GLU A 370 13.62 11.17 -24.47
C GLU A 370 13.78 9.78 -25.09
N VAL A 371 13.01 8.79 -24.61
CA VAL A 371 12.95 7.47 -25.27
C VAL A 371 12.17 7.66 -26.58
N GLN A 372 12.90 7.88 -27.67
CA GLN A 372 12.39 7.86 -29.05
C GLN A 372 11.94 6.44 -29.40
N SER A 373 10.82 6.00 -28.84
CA SER A 373 10.09 4.85 -29.34
C SER A 373 9.34 5.28 -30.59
N SER A 374 9.57 4.56 -31.71
CA SER A 374 8.87 4.86 -32.96
C SER A 374 7.36 4.65 -32.75
N PRO A 375 6.48 5.52 -33.28
CA PRO A 375 5.03 5.30 -33.22
C PRO A 375 4.60 3.96 -33.86
N ALA A 376 5.43 3.38 -34.73
CA ALA A 376 5.16 2.14 -35.44
C ALA A 376 5.27 0.88 -34.55
N GLU A 377 5.95 0.95 -33.41
CA GLU A 377 6.12 -0.19 -32.48
C GLU A 377 5.16 -0.14 -31.29
N CYS A 378 4.30 0.89 -31.21
CA CYS A 378 3.36 1.07 -30.12
C CYS A 378 2.17 0.11 -30.21
N LYS A 379 1.89 -0.63 -29.13
CA LYS A 379 0.64 -1.39 -28.97
C LYS A 379 -0.45 -0.44 -28.48
N GLN A 380 -1.59 -0.41 -29.18
CA GLN A 380 -2.72 0.42 -28.81
C GLN A 380 -3.89 -0.42 -28.34
N PHE A 381 -4.54 0.01 -27.25
CA PHE A 381 -5.74 -0.62 -26.71
C PHE A 381 -6.80 0.44 -26.48
N LEU A 382 -8.00 0.23 -27.01
CA LEU A 382 -9.18 1.01 -26.64
C LEU A 382 -9.95 0.21 -25.60
N LEU A 383 -9.95 0.67 -24.35
CA LEU A 383 -10.73 0.10 -23.27
C LEU A 383 -12.15 0.64 -23.28
N ARG A 384 -13.11 -0.27 -23.11
CA ARG A 384 -14.54 0.00 -22.91
C ARG A 384 -14.96 -0.50 -21.53
N GLU A 385 -16.11 -0.07 -21.04
CA GLU A 385 -16.65 -0.50 -19.75
C GLU A 385 -16.59 -2.02 -19.58
N GLY A 386 -16.04 -2.47 -18.44
CA GLY A 386 -15.86 -3.88 -18.12
C GLY A 386 -14.54 -4.50 -18.62
N ASP A 387 -13.81 -3.85 -19.52
CA ASP A 387 -12.49 -4.34 -19.94
C ASP A 387 -11.43 -4.17 -18.83
N ILE A 388 -10.47 -5.10 -18.80
CA ILE A 388 -9.32 -5.04 -17.89
C ILE A 388 -8.02 -5.15 -18.68
N LEU A 389 -7.15 -4.14 -18.58
CA LEU A 389 -5.80 -4.17 -19.14
C LEU A 389 -4.76 -4.39 -18.04
N TYR A 390 -3.98 -5.45 -18.16
CA TYR A 390 -2.77 -5.66 -17.37
C TYR A 390 -1.57 -5.01 -18.04
N ILE A 391 -0.79 -4.25 -17.27
CA ILE A 391 0.49 -3.69 -17.69
C ILE A 391 1.58 -4.13 -16.69
N PRO A 392 2.62 -4.85 -17.13
CA PRO A 392 3.78 -5.16 -16.31
C PRO A 392 4.54 -3.89 -15.89
N ARG A 393 5.18 -3.92 -14.71
CA ARG A 393 6.09 -2.85 -14.29
C ARG A 393 7.22 -2.62 -15.30
N GLY A 394 7.60 -1.37 -15.50
CA GLY A 394 8.59 -0.97 -16.50
C GLY A 394 8.05 -0.71 -17.90
N VAL A 395 6.83 -1.15 -18.24
CA VAL A 395 6.28 -0.88 -19.59
C VAL A 395 5.85 0.59 -19.70
N LEU A 396 6.49 1.33 -20.61
CA LEU A 396 6.12 2.72 -20.91
C LEU A 396 4.72 2.78 -21.47
N HIS A 397 3.90 3.69 -20.93
CA HIS A 397 2.54 3.86 -21.36
C HIS A 397 2.04 5.29 -21.18
N GLU A 398 0.98 5.62 -21.93
CA GLU A 398 0.22 6.86 -21.80
C GLU A 398 -1.24 6.58 -22.19
N ALA A 399 -2.18 7.39 -21.69
CA ALA A 399 -3.60 7.16 -21.92
C ALA A 399 -4.39 8.46 -22.09
N CYS A 400 -5.25 8.51 -23.10
CA CYS A 400 -6.10 9.66 -23.42
C CYS A 400 -7.54 9.24 -23.70
N THR A 401 -8.46 10.18 -23.53
CA THR A 401 -9.85 10.09 -23.99
C THR A 401 -10.00 10.72 -25.36
N GLU A 402 -11.01 10.32 -26.14
CA GLU A 402 -11.31 10.86 -27.47
C GLU A 402 -12.78 11.32 -27.52
N ASN A 403 -13.09 12.40 -28.25
CA ASN A 403 -14.43 13.01 -28.30
C ASN A 403 -15.54 12.13 -28.92
N VAL A 404 -15.17 11.08 -29.66
CA VAL A 404 -16.13 10.28 -30.44
C VAL A 404 -15.89 8.81 -30.16
N SER A 405 -16.75 8.24 -29.32
CA SER A 405 -16.99 6.80 -29.36
C SER A 405 -17.91 6.49 -30.55
N PHE A 406 -17.62 5.43 -31.29
CA PHE A 406 -18.45 4.97 -32.42
C PHE A 406 -19.88 4.55 -31.99
N ASP A 407 -20.15 4.50 -30.68
CA ASP A 407 -21.42 4.09 -30.06
C ASP A 407 -22.22 5.25 -29.42
N GLY A 408 -21.73 6.49 -29.48
CA GLY A 408 -22.46 7.66 -28.96
C GLY A 408 -22.40 7.86 -27.44
N SER A 409 -21.51 7.16 -26.73
CA SER A 409 -21.19 7.45 -25.32
C SER A 409 -20.46 8.78 -25.14
N ASP A 410 -20.73 9.49 -24.03
CA ASP A 410 -19.97 10.67 -23.63
C ASP A 410 -18.48 10.27 -23.58
N GLY A 411 -17.60 10.99 -24.31
CA GLY A 411 -16.18 10.63 -24.51
C GLY A 411 -15.28 10.67 -23.26
N ASN A 412 -15.86 10.56 -22.06
CA ASN A 412 -15.19 10.55 -20.78
C ASN A 412 -14.66 9.15 -20.40
N SER A 413 -13.90 9.10 -19.30
CA SER A 413 -13.41 7.84 -18.73
C SER A 413 -13.37 7.88 -17.22
N LEU A 414 -13.83 6.79 -16.60
CA LEU A 414 -13.52 6.42 -15.22
C LEU A 414 -12.89 5.03 -15.18
N HIS A 415 -11.73 4.91 -14.57
CA HIS A 415 -11.13 3.60 -14.32
C HIS A 415 -10.54 3.50 -12.92
N LEU A 416 -10.47 2.28 -12.42
CA LEU A 416 -9.76 1.90 -11.21
C LEU A 416 -8.49 1.14 -11.61
N THR A 417 -7.34 1.56 -11.10
CA THR A 417 -6.06 0.90 -11.29
C THR A 417 -5.71 0.15 -10.01
N LEU A 418 -5.56 -1.16 -10.09
CA LEU A 418 -5.12 -2.03 -9.00
C LEU A 418 -3.62 -2.33 -9.19
N GLY A 419 -2.79 -1.85 -8.28
CA GLY A 419 -1.34 -1.98 -8.30
C GLY A 419 -0.84 -3.13 -7.45
N ILE A 420 -0.12 -4.07 -8.06
CA ILE A 420 0.61 -5.14 -7.37
C ILE A 420 2.02 -4.63 -7.06
N GLU A 421 2.14 -4.10 -5.85
CA GLU A 421 3.38 -3.62 -5.26
C GLU A 421 4.14 -4.81 -4.66
N VAL A 422 5.25 -5.19 -5.29
CA VAL A 422 6.09 -6.27 -4.81
C VAL A 422 7.12 -5.68 -3.86
N GLU A 423 6.84 -5.79 -2.57
CA GLU A 423 7.75 -5.31 -1.53
C GLU A 423 9.05 -6.14 -1.54
N PRO A 424 10.22 -5.53 -1.24
CA PRO A 424 11.52 -6.19 -1.38
C PRO A 424 11.65 -7.60 -0.74
N PRO A 425 11.06 -7.89 0.44
CA PRO A 425 11.11 -9.24 1.02
C PRO A 425 10.40 -10.32 0.19
N PHE A 426 9.45 -9.93 -0.66
CA PHE A 426 8.59 -10.84 -1.44
C PHE A 426 8.97 -10.90 -2.94
N GLU A 427 10.13 -10.36 -3.30
CA GLU A 427 10.86 -10.74 -4.51
C GLU A 427 11.62 -12.07 -4.29
N TRP A 428 12.09 -12.68 -5.38
CA TRP A 428 12.97 -13.86 -5.29
C TRP A 428 14.27 -13.59 -4.54
N GLU A 429 14.85 -12.38 -4.64
CA GLU A 429 15.99 -11.95 -3.81
C GLU A 429 15.65 -12.05 -2.31
N GLY A 430 14.49 -11.54 -1.91
CA GLY A 430 14.01 -11.62 -0.53
C GLY A 430 13.84 -13.06 -0.07
N PHE A 431 13.21 -13.92 -0.87
CA PHE A 431 13.05 -15.34 -0.52
C PHE A 431 14.39 -16.07 -0.35
N VAL A 432 15.38 -15.80 -1.21
CA VAL A 432 16.74 -16.34 -1.09
C VAL A 432 17.41 -15.86 0.21
N HIS A 433 17.24 -14.60 0.60
CA HIS A 433 17.75 -14.11 1.87
C HIS A 433 17.11 -14.79 3.08
N VAL A 434 15.80 -15.04 3.04
CA VAL A 434 15.10 -15.84 4.07
C VAL A 434 15.66 -17.27 4.11
N ALA A 435 15.95 -17.87 2.95
CA ALA A 435 16.54 -19.20 2.88
C ALA A 435 17.94 -19.26 3.47
N LEU A 436 18.81 -18.29 3.17
CA LEU A 436 20.15 -18.18 3.77
C LEU A 436 20.07 -17.99 5.29
N PHE A 437 19.17 -17.13 5.75
CA PHE A 437 18.93 -16.92 7.17
C PHE A 437 18.47 -18.21 7.86
N SER A 438 17.48 -18.91 7.29
CA SER A 438 16.92 -20.16 7.82
C SER A 438 17.98 -21.25 7.91
N TRP A 439 18.73 -21.45 6.82
CA TRP A 439 19.84 -22.40 6.77
C TRP A 439 20.89 -22.09 7.85
N ASN A 440 21.33 -20.82 7.97
CA ASN A 440 22.31 -20.41 8.97
C ASN A 440 21.84 -20.68 10.40
N GLN A 441 20.57 -20.40 10.72
CA GLN A 441 20.00 -20.69 12.04
C GLN A 441 19.99 -22.19 12.34
N ASN A 442 19.62 -23.02 11.36
CA ASN A 442 19.62 -24.47 11.51
C ASN A 442 21.04 -25.02 11.73
N GLN A 443 22.05 -24.46 11.05
CA GLN A 443 23.46 -24.80 11.25
C GLN A 443 23.94 -24.43 12.66
N LYS A 444 23.58 -23.24 13.17
CA LYS A 444 23.94 -22.80 14.52
C LYS A 444 23.35 -23.73 15.59
N LYS A 445 22.09 -24.16 15.42
CA LYS A 445 21.42 -25.12 16.32
C LYS A 445 22.07 -26.51 16.28
N ALA A 446 22.45 -27.00 15.09
CA ALA A 446 23.03 -28.32 14.92
C ALA A 446 24.47 -28.45 15.46
N HIS A 447 25.26 -27.37 15.43
CA HIS A 447 26.70 -27.43 15.68
C HIS A 447 27.18 -26.78 16.98
N ASN A 448 26.31 -26.25 17.85
CA ASN A 448 26.70 -25.55 19.09
C ASN A 448 27.88 -24.59 18.86
N LEU A 449 27.80 -23.76 17.82
CA LEU A 449 28.86 -22.83 17.40
C LEU A 449 29.00 -21.67 18.41
N SER A 450 29.49 -21.96 19.62
CA SER A 450 29.72 -21.02 20.72
C SER A 450 31.21 -20.66 20.93
N GLU A 451 32.10 -20.98 19.99
CA GLU A 451 33.53 -20.64 20.12
C GLU A 451 33.89 -19.31 19.42
N TYR A 452 34.21 -18.32 20.26
CA TYR A 452 34.29 -16.88 19.99
C TYR A 452 35.13 -16.41 18.79
N SER A 453 36.08 -17.18 18.24
CA SER A 453 36.91 -16.72 17.11
C SER A 453 36.49 -17.29 15.74
N SER A 454 35.97 -18.52 15.71
CA SER A 454 35.43 -19.15 14.50
C SER A 454 34.05 -18.58 14.16
N GLY A 455 33.23 -18.31 15.19
CA GLY A 455 31.90 -17.71 15.03
C GLY A 455 31.92 -16.34 14.33
N ILE A 456 32.88 -15.47 14.68
CA ILE A 456 32.98 -14.13 14.06
C ILE A 456 33.31 -14.21 12.57
N ILE A 457 34.26 -15.07 12.17
CA ILE A 457 34.62 -15.24 10.75
C ILE A 457 33.45 -15.84 9.96
N HIS A 458 32.72 -16.76 10.58
CA HIS A 458 31.51 -17.34 10.00
C HIS A 458 30.42 -16.28 9.79
N ASP A 459 30.08 -15.50 10.82
CA ASP A 459 29.05 -14.45 10.73
C ASP A 459 29.42 -13.36 9.71
N ILE A 460 30.70 -12.98 9.65
CA ILE A 460 31.23 -12.13 8.57
C ILE A 460 30.94 -12.74 7.20
N SER A 461 31.23 -14.03 7.02
CA SER A 461 31.09 -14.72 5.74
C SER A 461 29.62 -14.85 5.32
N VAL A 462 28.71 -15.07 6.28
CA VAL A 462 27.25 -15.04 6.04
C VAL A 462 26.81 -13.66 5.55
N ASN A 463 27.25 -12.59 6.21
CA ASN A 463 26.92 -11.22 5.79
C ASN A 463 27.47 -10.89 4.41
N LEU A 464 28.69 -11.34 4.08
CA LEU A 464 29.23 -11.21 2.73
C LEU A 464 28.41 -12.00 1.71
N LEU A 465 27.86 -13.17 2.06
CA LEU A 465 26.99 -13.93 1.15
C LEU A 465 25.65 -13.21 0.92
N HIS A 466 25.08 -12.56 1.94
CA HIS A 466 23.95 -11.64 1.74
C HIS A 466 24.32 -10.51 0.76
N ALA A 467 25.48 -9.85 0.93
CA ALA A 467 25.94 -8.84 -0.01
C ALA A 467 26.16 -9.40 -1.44
N ALA A 468 26.59 -10.66 -1.56
CA ALA A 468 26.72 -11.33 -2.86
C ALA A 468 25.37 -11.52 -3.55
N ILE A 469 24.35 -11.98 -2.83
CA ILE A 469 22.98 -12.15 -3.34
C ILE A 469 22.43 -10.81 -3.85
N VAL A 470 22.60 -9.74 -3.07
CA VAL A 470 22.21 -8.37 -3.45
C VAL A 470 22.88 -7.95 -4.77
N LEU A 471 24.19 -8.19 -4.91
CA LEU A 471 24.93 -7.87 -6.14
C LEU A 471 24.49 -8.68 -7.36
N ILE A 472 24.11 -9.94 -7.16
CA ILE A 472 23.61 -10.80 -8.24
C ILE A 472 22.22 -10.30 -8.66
N GLY A 473 21.34 -9.99 -7.69
CA GLY A 473 19.98 -9.49 -7.94
C GLY A 473 19.92 -8.12 -8.62
N ASP A 474 20.93 -7.27 -8.41
CA ASP A 474 21.10 -6.05 -9.19
C ASP A 474 21.29 -6.33 -10.68
N SER A 475 21.95 -7.43 -11.03
CA SER A 475 22.27 -7.75 -12.43
C SER A 475 21.30 -8.72 -13.10
N ASP A 476 20.58 -9.55 -12.34
CA ASP A 476 19.70 -10.60 -12.87
C ASP A 476 18.23 -10.29 -12.58
N SER A 477 17.41 -10.17 -13.64
CA SER A 477 16.00 -9.84 -13.52
C SER A 477 15.16 -10.91 -12.80
N THR A 478 15.60 -12.17 -12.74
CA THR A 478 14.88 -13.26 -12.09
C THR A 478 14.82 -13.06 -10.58
N PHE A 479 15.90 -12.55 -9.97
CA PHE A 479 15.93 -12.19 -8.55
C PHE A 479 14.95 -11.05 -8.22
N ARG A 480 14.66 -10.18 -9.21
CA ARG A 480 13.73 -9.05 -9.07
C ARG A 480 12.27 -9.44 -9.27
N LYS A 481 11.98 -10.63 -9.79
CA LYS A 481 10.60 -11.09 -10.01
C LYS A 481 9.91 -11.37 -8.68
N ALA A 482 8.58 -11.23 -8.67
CA ALA A 482 7.77 -11.58 -7.52
C ALA A 482 7.94 -13.07 -7.16
N CYS A 483 8.14 -13.34 -5.88
CA CYS A 483 8.14 -14.69 -5.33
C CYS A 483 6.69 -15.08 -4.99
N LEU A 484 6.16 -16.05 -5.72
CA LEU A 484 4.76 -16.47 -5.62
C LEU A 484 4.55 -17.66 -4.67
N VAL A 485 5.55 -18.01 -3.86
CA VAL A 485 5.54 -19.16 -2.92
C VAL A 485 4.39 -19.09 -1.90
N ALA A 486 3.97 -17.89 -1.52
CA ALA A 486 2.87 -17.68 -0.57
C ALA A 486 1.52 -17.35 -1.25
N SER A 487 1.43 -17.56 -2.56
CA SER A 487 0.18 -17.36 -3.30
C SER A 487 -0.86 -18.43 -2.92
N VAL A 488 -2.12 -18.00 -2.79
CA VAL A 488 -3.23 -18.87 -2.38
C VAL A 488 -4.11 -19.19 -3.58
N PHE A 489 -4.59 -20.43 -3.72
CA PHE A 489 -5.51 -20.85 -4.79
C PHE A 489 -6.59 -21.79 -4.31
N SER A 490 -7.78 -21.70 -4.92
CA SER A 490 -8.89 -22.61 -4.63
C SER A 490 -8.69 -24.02 -5.23
N GLN A 491 -7.88 -24.14 -6.28
CA GLN A 491 -7.73 -25.38 -7.06
C GLN A 491 -6.38 -26.06 -6.80
N SER A 492 -6.42 -27.32 -6.34
CA SER A 492 -5.23 -28.09 -5.94
C SER A 492 -4.24 -28.35 -7.07
N HIS A 493 -4.71 -28.52 -8.32
CA HIS A 493 -3.83 -28.80 -9.46
C HIS A 493 -3.04 -27.56 -9.91
N ILE A 494 -3.63 -26.35 -9.82
CA ILE A 494 -2.92 -25.09 -10.06
C ILE A 494 -1.86 -24.87 -8.98
N HIS A 495 -2.22 -25.13 -7.72
CA HIS A 495 -1.29 -25.05 -6.59
C HIS A 495 -0.06 -25.96 -6.78
N ASN A 496 -0.26 -27.23 -7.17
CA ASN A 496 0.85 -28.17 -7.39
C ASN A 496 1.76 -27.75 -8.56
N TRP A 497 1.19 -27.23 -9.64
CA TRP A 497 1.97 -26.73 -10.77
C TRP A 497 2.81 -25.50 -10.38
N LEU A 498 2.21 -24.56 -9.64
CA LEU A 498 2.92 -23.37 -9.20
C LEU A 498 4.03 -23.72 -8.23
N ASP A 499 3.78 -24.57 -7.22
CA ASP A 499 4.79 -25.03 -6.26
C ASP A 499 6.01 -25.64 -6.98
N LEU A 500 5.77 -26.53 -7.95
CA LEU A 500 6.85 -27.12 -8.75
C LEU A 500 7.64 -26.04 -9.51
N ASN A 501 6.94 -25.08 -10.13
CA ASN A 501 7.57 -23.97 -10.84
C ASN A 501 8.44 -23.11 -9.90
N GLN A 502 7.93 -22.76 -8.71
CA GLN A 502 8.68 -22.00 -7.71
C GLN A 502 9.92 -22.77 -7.23
N ARG A 503 9.82 -24.08 -6.99
CA ARG A 503 10.98 -24.92 -6.63
C ARG A 503 12.06 -24.94 -7.71
N ILE A 504 11.66 -25.02 -8.98
CA ILE A 504 12.60 -24.98 -10.12
C ILE A 504 13.33 -23.65 -10.16
N ILE A 505 12.61 -22.52 -10.04
CA ILE A 505 13.22 -21.19 -10.01
C ILE A 505 14.20 -21.10 -8.84
N PHE A 506 13.79 -21.53 -7.64
CA PHE A 506 14.66 -21.52 -6.47
C PHE A 506 15.98 -22.28 -6.73
N CYS A 507 15.93 -23.51 -7.24
CA CYS A 507 17.13 -24.28 -7.57
C CYS A 507 18.05 -23.53 -8.56
N GLN A 508 17.48 -22.90 -9.60
CA GLN A 508 18.25 -22.11 -10.57
C GLN A 508 18.93 -20.91 -9.91
N LEU A 509 18.25 -20.22 -8.99
CA LEU A 509 18.81 -19.09 -8.25
C LEU A 509 19.94 -19.53 -7.31
N ILE A 510 19.78 -20.67 -6.62
CA ILE A 510 20.83 -21.25 -5.76
C ILE A 510 22.06 -21.64 -6.58
N ASP A 511 21.88 -22.31 -7.72
CA ASP A 511 22.98 -22.64 -8.63
C ASP A 511 23.71 -21.37 -9.13
N LYS A 512 22.95 -20.32 -9.44
CA LYS A 512 23.51 -19.04 -9.85
C LYS A 512 24.32 -18.37 -8.75
N ILE A 513 23.84 -18.39 -7.50
CA ILE A 513 24.59 -17.89 -6.33
C ILE A 513 25.90 -18.66 -6.18
N LYS A 514 25.88 -19.99 -6.33
CA LYS A 514 27.08 -20.83 -6.25
C LYS A 514 28.14 -20.43 -7.28
N ILE A 515 27.71 -20.10 -8.51
CA ILE A 515 28.61 -19.81 -9.64
C ILE A 515 29.10 -18.35 -9.58
N GLU A 516 28.23 -17.40 -9.25
CA GLU A 516 28.50 -15.96 -9.42
C GLU A 516 28.99 -15.25 -8.14
N SER A 517 28.92 -15.90 -6.98
CA SER A 517 29.39 -15.34 -5.69
C SER A 517 30.91 -15.23 -5.62
N GLN A 518 31.46 -14.11 -6.11
CA GLN A 518 32.90 -13.85 -6.13
C GLN A 518 33.33 -12.99 -4.93
N PHE A 519 34.05 -13.57 -3.97
CA PHE A 519 34.52 -12.89 -2.76
C PHE A 519 35.14 -11.52 -3.00
N LEU A 520 36.08 -11.40 -3.96
CA LEU A 520 36.76 -10.14 -4.25
C LEU A 520 35.82 -9.05 -4.78
N LYS A 521 34.82 -9.42 -5.58
CA LYS A 521 33.82 -8.47 -6.11
C LYS A 521 32.93 -7.95 -4.98
N VAL A 522 32.42 -8.86 -4.15
CA VAL A 522 31.59 -8.56 -2.98
C VAL A 522 32.33 -7.67 -2.00
N PHE A 523 33.55 -8.07 -1.62
CA PHE A 523 34.38 -7.34 -0.66
C PHE A 523 34.65 -5.90 -1.12
N ARG A 524 34.97 -5.69 -2.40
CA ARG A 524 35.16 -4.36 -2.98
C ARG A 524 33.89 -3.52 -2.99
N ASN A 525 32.74 -4.12 -3.27
CA ASN A 525 31.48 -3.38 -3.25
C ASN A 525 31.13 -2.90 -1.84
N VAL A 526 31.28 -3.77 -0.84
CA VAL A 526 31.09 -3.41 0.58
C VAL A 526 32.09 -2.33 1.00
N GLU A 527 33.35 -2.43 0.58
CA GLU A 527 34.37 -1.39 0.79
C GLU A 527 33.94 -0.03 0.23
N LEU A 528 33.46 0.00 -1.02
CA LEU A 528 33.01 1.22 -1.68
C LEU A 528 31.80 1.85 -0.99
N ALA A 529 30.81 1.05 -0.57
CA ALA A 529 29.66 1.54 0.18
C ALA A 529 30.11 2.21 1.50
N ILE A 530 31.00 1.56 2.25
CA ILE A 530 31.56 2.10 3.50
C ILE A 530 32.34 3.41 3.24
N GLN A 531 33.13 3.48 2.16
CA GLN A 531 33.84 4.71 1.78
C GLN A 531 32.89 5.86 1.46
N LYS A 532 31.74 5.57 0.85
CA LYS A 532 30.67 6.55 0.58
C LYS A 532 29.79 6.87 1.79
N SER A 533 30.04 6.24 2.95
CA SER A 533 29.15 6.31 4.12
C SER A 533 27.73 5.80 3.85
N GLU A 534 27.59 4.88 2.90
CA GLU A 534 26.36 4.15 2.58
C GLU A 534 26.31 2.84 3.38
N ASP A 535 25.10 2.37 3.72
CA ASP A 535 24.90 1.07 4.35
C ASP A 535 24.72 -0.01 3.26
N PRO A 536 25.68 -0.92 3.06
CA PRO A 536 25.60 -1.97 2.04
C PRO A 536 24.45 -2.96 2.28
N PHE A 537 23.88 -2.98 3.49
CA PHE A 537 22.79 -3.88 3.88
C PHE A 537 21.44 -3.16 4.02
N GLN A 538 21.36 -1.88 3.61
CA GLN A 538 20.13 -1.09 3.74
C GLN A 538 18.90 -1.81 3.17
N ARG A 539 19.05 -2.45 2.00
CA ARG A 539 17.96 -3.16 1.30
C ARG A 539 17.47 -4.44 1.98
N ILE A 540 18.22 -4.95 2.94
CA ILE A 540 17.92 -6.21 3.64
C ILE A 540 17.77 -6.03 5.15
N ARG A 541 17.62 -4.78 5.64
CA ARG A 541 17.40 -4.49 7.06
C ARG A 541 16.18 -5.20 7.63
N TRP A 542 15.18 -5.46 6.78
CA TRP A 542 13.99 -6.21 7.14
C TRP A 542 14.28 -7.66 7.59
N LEU A 543 15.44 -8.24 7.28
CA LEU A 543 15.85 -9.53 7.83
C LEU A 543 15.99 -9.53 9.35
N GLY A 544 16.23 -8.37 9.96
CA GLY A 544 16.29 -8.23 11.42
C GLY A 544 15.01 -8.70 12.12
N PHE A 545 13.85 -8.57 11.46
CA PHE A 545 12.55 -8.97 11.99
C PHE A 545 12.30 -10.49 11.99
N LEU A 546 13.18 -11.27 11.35
CA LEU A 546 13.09 -12.75 11.43
C LEU A 546 13.66 -13.30 12.74
N ASN A 547 14.34 -12.48 13.55
CA ASN A 547 14.92 -12.88 14.84
C ASN A 547 13.93 -12.76 16.03
N THR A 548 12.79 -12.09 15.85
CA THR A 548 11.92 -11.64 16.94
C THR A 548 11.06 -12.71 17.62
N GLU A 549 11.15 -13.98 17.21
CA GLU A 549 10.45 -15.08 17.91
C GLU A 549 11.18 -15.57 19.18
N GLU A 550 12.43 -15.17 19.39
CA GLU A 550 13.19 -15.48 20.62
C GLU A 550 13.29 -14.20 21.49
N GLU A 551 12.39 -14.11 22.48
CA GLU A 551 12.34 -13.19 23.64
C GLU A 551 11.65 -11.83 23.49
N SER A 552 10.53 -11.72 24.19
CA SER A 552 9.82 -10.51 24.58
C SER A 552 10.65 -9.62 25.52
N SER A 553 11.66 -8.94 25.00
CA SER A 553 12.30 -7.80 25.67
C SER A 553 12.10 -6.51 24.85
N PRO A 554 11.56 -5.42 25.43
CA PRO A 554 11.26 -4.17 24.68
C PRO A 554 12.51 -3.37 24.27
N ASN A 555 13.70 -3.94 24.45
CA ASN A 555 14.99 -3.30 24.15
C ASN A 555 15.84 -4.12 23.17
N CYS A 556 15.25 -5.09 22.45
CA CYS A 556 15.94 -5.80 21.37
C CYS A 556 15.89 -5.03 20.04
N GLU A 557 16.30 -3.76 20.05
CA GLU A 557 17.25 -3.38 19.01
C GLU A 557 18.46 -4.33 19.17
N GLN A 558 19.21 -4.65 18.13
CA GLN A 558 20.57 -5.20 18.26
C GLN A 558 20.85 -6.72 18.21
N ASN A 559 20.11 -7.53 17.44
CA ASN A 559 20.68 -8.80 16.92
C ASN A 559 21.06 -8.76 15.43
N MET A 560 20.75 -7.66 14.74
CA MET A 560 21.40 -7.20 13.52
C MET A 560 22.41 -6.07 13.82
N HIS A 561 23.03 -6.08 15.02
CA HIS A 561 24.33 -5.43 15.18
C HIS A 561 25.35 -6.35 14.48
N LEU A 562 25.69 -6.13 13.21
CA LEU A 562 26.53 -5.00 12.84
C LEU A 562 27.46 -4.66 13.99
N MET A 563 28.38 -5.59 14.28
CA MET A 563 29.72 -5.18 14.70
C MET A 563 30.08 -3.99 13.81
N GLY A 564 30.08 -2.77 14.35
CA GLY A 564 29.86 -1.56 13.54
C GLY A 564 30.65 -1.62 12.25
N MET A 565 30.03 -1.41 11.08
CA MET A 565 30.55 -1.81 9.75
C MET A 565 32.05 -1.64 9.52
N LYS A 566 32.63 -0.56 10.06
CA LYS A 566 34.06 -0.29 10.07
C LYS A 566 34.87 -1.41 10.78
N ASN A 567 34.39 -1.90 11.91
CA ASN A 567 34.93 -3.04 12.66
C ASN A 567 34.81 -4.36 11.88
N LEU A 568 33.65 -4.64 11.25
CA LEU A 568 33.50 -5.81 10.36
C LEU A 568 34.51 -5.77 9.22
N PHE A 569 34.60 -4.63 8.52
CA PHE A 569 35.53 -4.44 7.42
C PHE A 569 37.00 -4.52 7.86
N THR A 570 37.33 -3.94 9.02
CA THR A 570 38.68 -4.00 9.61
C THR A 570 39.07 -5.44 9.95
N LEU A 571 38.14 -6.22 10.52
CA LEU A 571 38.35 -7.65 10.81
C LEU A 571 38.47 -8.49 9.54
N CYS A 572 37.62 -8.23 8.54
CA CYS A 572 37.73 -8.87 7.22
C CYS A 572 39.10 -8.60 6.59
N SER A 573 39.56 -7.35 6.64
CA SER A 573 40.85 -6.94 6.08
C SER A 573 42.02 -7.62 6.81
N ARG A 574 41.96 -7.72 8.14
CA ARG A 574 43.00 -8.36 8.96
C ARG A 574 43.08 -9.88 8.76
N HIS A 575 41.97 -10.54 8.45
CA HIS A 575 41.89 -12.00 8.30
C HIS A 575 41.44 -12.44 6.90
N LYS A 576 41.73 -11.63 5.86
CA LYS A 576 41.19 -11.77 4.51
C LYS A 576 41.22 -13.19 3.96
N GLY A 577 42.37 -13.87 4.02
CA GLY A 577 42.51 -15.24 3.50
C GLY A 577 41.63 -16.27 4.22
N LYS A 578 41.43 -16.13 5.54
CA LYS A 578 40.55 -17.02 6.31
C LYS A 578 39.07 -16.74 6.00
N VAL A 579 38.70 -15.46 5.88
CA VAL A 579 37.34 -15.06 5.52
C VAL A 579 37.02 -15.51 4.09
N GLU A 580 37.94 -15.35 3.13
CA GLU A 580 37.76 -15.81 1.75
C GLU A 580 37.53 -17.32 1.67
N ALA A 581 38.37 -18.11 2.35
CA ALA A 581 38.20 -19.56 2.41
C ALA A 581 36.86 -19.97 3.06
N THR A 582 36.49 -19.30 4.16
CA THR A 582 35.22 -19.56 4.85
C THR A 582 34.02 -19.17 3.99
N PHE A 583 34.08 -18.03 3.30
CA PHE A 583 33.06 -17.56 2.38
C PHE A 583 32.84 -18.55 1.22
N GLN A 584 33.90 -19.06 0.61
CA GLN A 584 33.81 -20.06 -0.46
C GLN A 584 33.19 -21.38 0.06
N GLN A 585 33.65 -21.86 1.22
CA GLN A 585 33.09 -23.05 1.84
C GLN A 585 31.60 -22.86 2.17
N LEU A 586 31.25 -21.72 2.76
CA LEU A 586 29.88 -21.38 3.14
C LEU A 586 28.96 -21.29 1.92
N THR A 587 29.42 -20.62 0.86
CA THR A 587 28.69 -20.54 -0.41
C THR A 587 28.41 -21.94 -0.97
N SER A 588 29.42 -22.82 -0.98
CA SER A 588 29.24 -24.20 -1.46
C SER A 588 28.27 -24.99 -0.60
N ARG A 589 28.40 -24.89 0.73
CA ARG A 589 27.53 -25.62 1.68
C ARG A 589 26.10 -25.13 1.63
N PHE A 590 25.88 -23.82 1.68
CA PHE A 590 24.56 -23.21 1.50
C PHE A 590 23.92 -23.73 0.22
N SER A 591 24.65 -23.69 -0.89
CA SER A 591 24.10 -24.11 -2.19
C SER A 591 23.77 -25.60 -2.29
N SER A 592 24.40 -26.46 -1.49
CA SER A 592 24.12 -27.91 -1.48
C SER A 592 23.15 -28.36 -0.39
N GLU A 593 23.07 -27.61 0.71
CA GLU A 593 22.37 -28.01 1.93
C GLU A 593 21.08 -27.20 2.17
N VAL A 594 20.85 -26.08 1.46
CA VAL A 594 19.65 -25.27 1.65
C VAL A 594 18.39 -26.05 1.23
N ILE A 595 17.38 -26.01 2.10
CA ILE A 595 16.10 -26.67 1.88
C ILE A 595 15.05 -25.59 1.58
N PHE A 596 14.33 -25.76 0.48
CA PHE A 596 13.28 -24.84 0.06
C PHE A 596 12.18 -24.72 1.13
N ASP A 597 11.71 -25.85 1.65
CA ASP A 597 10.60 -25.92 2.61
C ASP A 597 10.90 -25.20 3.94
N ASP A 598 12.15 -25.25 4.42
CA ASP A 598 12.59 -24.52 5.62
C ASP A 598 12.43 -23.00 5.46
N ALA A 599 12.62 -22.48 4.25
CA ALA A 599 12.48 -21.06 3.96
C ALA A 599 11.00 -20.63 3.87
N ILE A 600 10.11 -21.51 3.42
CA ILE A 600 8.67 -21.22 3.26
C ILE A 600 8.03 -20.81 4.58
N GLU A 601 8.32 -21.54 5.66
CA GLU A 601 7.70 -21.29 6.96
C GLU A 601 7.99 -19.86 7.45
N ARG A 602 9.27 -19.48 7.49
CA ARG A 602 9.67 -18.12 7.89
C ARG A 602 9.18 -17.05 6.92
N TYR A 603 9.17 -17.34 5.63
CA TYR A 603 8.65 -16.42 4.61
C TYR A 603 7.16 -16.14 4.82
N LYS A 604 6.36 -17.16 5.14
CA LYS A 604 4.93 -17.01 5.44
C LYS A 604 4.68 -16.23 6.73
N ILE A 605 5.49 -16.46 7.77
CA ILE A 605 5.42 -15.69 9.03
C ILE A 605 5.72 -14.21 8.77
N LEU A 606 6.75 -13.92 7.96
CA LEU A 606 7.08 -12.56 7.55
C LEU A 606 5.93 -11.91 6.78
N LEU A 607 5.38 -12.61 5.78
CA LEU A 607 4.22 -12.13 5.01
C LEU A 607 3.01 -11.83 5.91
N GLU A 608 2.69 -12.72 6.86
CA GLU A 608 1.57 -12.52 7.77
C GLU A 608 1.81 -11.31 8.69
N THR A 609 3.05 -11.07 9.10
CA THR A 609 3.42 -9.89 9.91
C THR A 609 3.19 -8.59 9.14
N TYR A 610 3.61 -8.54 7.88
CA TYR A 610 3.33 -7.43 6.96
C TYR A 610 1.81 -7.25 6.76
N ARG A 611 1.10 -8.34 6.40
CA ARG A 611 -0.35 -8.32 6.14
C ARG A 611 -1.14 -7.85 7.35
N ARG A 612 -0.77 -8.26 8.57
CA ARG A 612 -1.43 -7.84 9.79
C ARG A 612 -1.41 -6.32 9.94
N ALA A 613 -0.24 -5.68 9.80
CA ALA A 613 -0.13 -4.23 9.91
C ALA A 613 -0.93 -3.50 8.81
N ARG A 614 -0.84 -3.97 7.56
CA ARG A 614 -1.59 -3.41 6.42
C ARG A 614 -3.10 -3.56 6.58
N LYS A 615 -3.56 -4.70 7.06
CA LYS A 615 -4.99 -4.97 7.32
C LYS A 615 -5.53 -4.11 8.45
N GLN A 616 -4.76 -3.93 9.53
CA GLN A 616 -5.13 -3.02 10.62
C GLN A 616 -5.23 -1.57 10.11
N TYR A 617 -4.29 -1.14 9.26
CA TYR A 617 -4.35 0.17 8.62
C TYR A 617 -5.60 0.31 7.73
N MET A 618 -5.83 -0.67 6.84
CA MET A 618 -6.97 -0.69 5.93
C MET A 618 -8.32 -0.64 6.68
N ASN A 619 -8.49 -1.48 7.71
CA ASN A 619 -9.68 -1.47 8.57
C ASN A 619 -9.92 -0.12 9.23
N GLY A 620 -8.84 0.51 9.72
CA GLY A 620 -8.88 1.82 10.34
C GLY A 620 -9.34 2.89 9.37
N MET A 621 -8.73 2.95 8.19
CA MET A 621 -9.07 3.94 7.18
C MET A 621 -10.46 3.74 6.57
N VAL A 622 -10.87 2.51 6.28
CA VAL A 622 -12.24 2.20 5.82
C VAL A 622 -13.27 2.60 6.88
N SER A 623 -12.95 2.44 8.17
CA SER A 623 -13.83 2.89 9.26
C SER A 623 -13.98 4.42 9.31
N LEU A 624 -12.91 5.17 9.00
CA LEU A 624 -12.99 6.63 8.85
C LEU A 624 -13.77 7.07 7.59
N HIS A 625 -13.98 6.17 6.64
CA HIS A 625 -14.80 6.40 5.44
C HIS A 625 -16.17 5.72 5.53
N TYR A 626 -16.64 5.39 6.73
CA TYR A 626 -17.98 4.83 6.91
C TYR A 626 -19.07 5.69 6.23
N GLU A 627 -20.00 5.01 5.55
CA GLU A 627 -21.07 5.51 4.68
C GLU A 627 -20.65 6.17 3.36
N LEU A 628 -19.35 6.23 3.05
CA LEU A 628 -18.89 6.55 1.69
C LEU A 628 -19.34 5.47 0.70
#